data_AF-A0A946GJ21-F1
#
_entry.id   AF-A0A946GJ21-F1
#
_cell.length_a   1.000
_cell.length_b   1.000
_cell.length_c   1.000
_cell.angle_alpha   90.00
_cell.angle_beta   90.00
_cell.angle_gamma   90.00
#
_symmetry.space_group_name_H-M   'P 1'
#
loop_
_entity.id
_entity.type
_entity.pdbx_description
1 polymer ?
#
loop_
_entity_poly.entity_id
_entity_poly.type
_entity_poly.pdbx_seq_one_letter_code
_entity_poly.pdbx_strand_id
1 'polypeptide(L)' 'GQIIGYVGKSGMATGPHLHYEFLVNGRQVDPSKAVTPPGPPIRADRKNEFNLKTASAKNMLARLGASPTN' A
#
# COMPACT_ATOMS: atom_id res chain seq x y z
N GLY A 1 1.46 -0.62 10.30
CA GLY A 1 0.74 0.41 9.52
C GLY A 1 0.90 1.75 10.19
N GLN A 2 0.55 2.83 9.48
CA GLN A 2 0.50 4.19 10.05
C GLN A 2 -0.91 4.47 10.57
N ILE A 3 -1.03 5.17 11.70
CA ILE A 3 -2.33 5.62 12.22
C ILE A 3 -2.81 6.80 11.37
N ILE A 4 -4.03 6.71 10.86
CA ILE A 4 -4.66 7.74 10.01
C ILE A 4 -6.00 8.26 10.57
N GLY A 5 -6.44 7.76 11.71
CA GLY A 5 -7.71 8.17 12.33
C GLY A 5 -8.18 7.22 13.42
N TYR A 6 -9.28 7.59 14.06
CA TYR A 6 -9.94 6.83 15.12
C TYR A 6 -11.40 6.55 14.75
N VAL A 7 -11.97 5.47 15.27
CA VAL A 7 -13.38 5.08 15.05
C VAL A 7 -14.31 6.14 15.65
N GLY A 8 -15.44 6.39 14.98
CA GLY A 8 -16.44 7.35 15.44
C GLY A 8 -17.83 7.06 14.88
N LYS A 9 -18.72 8.05 14.99
CA LYS A 9 -20.13 8.00 14.53
C LYS A 9 -20.50 9.33 13.87
N SER A 10 -19.62 9.89 13.05
CA SER A 10 -19.95 11.07 12.23
C SER A 10 -20.78 10.65 11.01
N GLY A 11 -21.62 11.56 10.49
CA GLY A 11 -22.47 11.29 9.33
C GLY A 11 -23.68 10.39 9.62
N MET A 12 -24.11 9.63 8.61
CA MET A 12 -25.25 8.71 8.72
C MET A 12 -24.79 7.37 9.32
N ALA A 13 -24.88 7.23 10.64
CA ALA A 13 -24.46 6.03 11.36
C ALA A 13 -25.39 5.73 12.55
N THR A 14 -25.68 4.45 12.80
CA THR A 14 -26.47 4.00 13.94
C THR A 14 -25.65 3.89 15.23
N GLY A 15 -24.37 3.56 15.13
CA GLY A 15 -23.42 3.45 16.25
C GLY A 15 -21.96 3.62 15.80
N PRO A 16 -20.97 3.64 16.73
CA PRO A 16 -19.56 3.81 16.38
C PRO A 16 -19.01 2.62 15.58
N HIS A 17 -18.54 2.89 14.35
CA HIS A 17 -17.91 1.88 13.49
C HIS A 17 -17.02 2.56 12.43
N LEU A 18 -16.18 1.77 11.76
CA LEU A 18 -15.42 2.20 10.58
C LEU A 18 -16.13 1.68 9.33
N HIS A 19 -16.57 2.59 8.47
CA HIS A 19 -16.99 2.26 7.11
C HIS A 19 -15.74 2.22 6.22
N TYR A 20 -15.30 1.03 5.83
CA TYR A 20 -14.10 0.84 5.01
C TYR A 20 -14.48 0.39 3.60
N GLU A 21 -14.00 1.12 2.59
CA GLU A 21 -14.28 0.87 1.18
C GLU A 21 -13.00 0.69 0.38
N PHE A 22 -13.09 -0.14 -0.66
CA PHE A 22 -12.02 -0.33 -1.63
C PHE A 22 -12.51 0.04 -3.02
N LEU A 23 -11.84 1.00 -3.64
CA LEU A 23 -12.17 1.52 -4.97
C LEU A 23 -11.07 1.13 -5.96
N VAL A 24 -11.42 0.38 -7.01
CA VAL A 24 -10.52 0.07 -8.13
C VAL A 24 -11.05 0.78 -9.36
N ASN A 25 -10.26 1.72 -9.90
CA ASN A 25 -10.67 2.58 -11.01
C ASN A 25 -12.02 3.28 -10.77
N GLY A 26 -12.25 3.74 -9.53
CA GLY A 26 -13.48 4.42 -9.13
C GLY A 26 -14.68 3.50 -8.85
N ARG A 27 -14.56 2.19 -9.04
CA ARG A 27 -15.63 1.22 -8.77
C ARG A 27 -15.44 0.54 -7.42
N GLN A 28 -16.50 0.47 -6.63
CA GLN A 28 -16.51 -0.27 -5.37
C GLN A 28 -16.35 -1.76 -5.62
N VAL A 29 -15.42 -2.38 -4.90
CA VAL A 29 -15.17 -3.81 -4.94
C VAL A 29 -15.17 -4.37 -3.52
N ASP A 30 -15.51 -5.66 -3.40
CA ASP A 30 -15.45 -6.39 -2.15
C ASP A 30 -14.00 -6.43 -1.64
N PRO A 31 -13.68 -5.79 -0.49
CA PRO A 31 -12.31 -5.73 0.02
C PRO A 31 -11.71 -7.12 0.27
N SER A 32 -12.53 -8.10 0.65
CA SER A 32 -12.08 -9.48 0.91
C SER A 32 -11.57 -10.19 -0.34
N LYS A 33 -11.99 -9.74 -1.52
CA LYS A 33 -11.58 -10.27 -2.83
C LYS A 33 -10.53 -9.41 -3.52
N ALA A 34 -10.44 -8.14 -3.15
CA ALA A 34 -9.49 -7.20 -3.73
C ALA A 34 -8.09 -7.34 -3.13
N VAL A 35 -7.99 -7.66 -1.84
CA VAL A 35 -6.71 -7.85 -1.17
C VAL A 35 -6.27 -9.30 -1.36
N THR A 36 -5.32 -9.54 -2.25
CA THR A 36 -4.62 -10.82 -2.25
C THR A 36 -3.82 -10.95 -0.96
N PRO A 37 -3.88 -12.11 -0.27
CA PRO A 37 -3.03 -12.32 0.88
C PRO A 37 -1.57 -12.13 0.46
N PRO A 38 -0.74 -11.48 1.29
CA PRO A 38 0.66 -11.33 0.97
C PRO A 38 1.26 -12.72 0.74
N GLY A 39 2.07 -12.84 -0.32
CA GLY A 39 2.82 -14.07 -0.58
C GLY A 39 3.75 -14.42 0.59
N PRO A 40 4.26 -15.67 0.63
CA PRO A 40 5.22 -16.06 1.64
C PRO A 40 6.45 -15.13 1.61
N PRO A 41 7.12 -14.91 2.75
CA PRO A 41 8.33 -14.10 2.81
C PRO A 41 9.39 -14.58 1.81
N ILE A 42 10.23 -13.66 1.34
CA ILE A 42 11.37 -14.02 0.49
C ILE A 42 12.27 -14.98 1.27
N ARG A 43 12.56 -16.13 0.65
CA ARG A 43 13.47 -17.14 1.21
C ARG A 43 14.81 -16.49 1.59
N ALA A 44 15.39 -16.93 2.70
CA ALA A 44 16.60 -16.34 3.28
C ALA A 44 17.78 -16.31 2.30
N ASP A 45 17.96 -17.37 1.52
CA ASP A 45 18.98 -17.50 0.48
C ASP A 45 18.86 -16.47 -0.65
N ARG A 46 17.64 -16.02 -0.95
CA ARG A 46 17.37 -15.02 -2.00
C ARG A 46 17.30 -13.58 -1.47
N LYS A 47 17.42 -13.39 -0.15
CA LYS A 47 17.26 -12.07 0.48
C LYS A 47 18.37 -11.11 0.06
N ASN A 48 19.61 -11.58 -0.05
CA ASN A 48 20.75 -10.77 -0.48
C ASN A 48 20.58 -10.29 -1.93
N GLU A 49 20.21 -11.20 -2.83
CA GLU A 49 19.95 -10.87 -4.23
C GLU A 49 18.80 -9.84 -4.37
N PHE A 50 17.71 -10.05 -3.63
CA PHE A 50 16.60 -9.11 -3.58
C PHE A 50 17.06 -7.72 -3.14
N ASN A 51 17.81 -7.62 -2.05
CA ASN A 51 18.31 -6.35 -1.52
C ASN A 51 19.18 -5.60 -2.54
N LEU A 52 20.08 -6.31 -3.23
CA LEU A 52 20.94 -5.72 -4.26
C LEU A 52 20.12 -5.16 -5.44
N LYS A 53 19.15 -5.93 -5.94
CA LYS A 53 18.28 -5.48 -7.03
C LYS A 53 17.42 -4.27 -6.62
N THR A 54 16.86 -4.29 -5.41
CA THR A 54 16.07 -3.17 -4.89
C THR A 54 16.91 -1.92 -4.69
N ALA A 55 18.16 -2.04 -4.22
CA ALA A 55 19.06 -0.90 -4.05
C ALA A 55 19.37 -0.22 -5.41
N SER A 56 19.69 -1.02 -6.44
CA SER A 56 19.92 -0.50 -7.80
C SER A 56 18.68 0.20 -8.36
N ALA A 57 17.51 -0.43 -8.27
CA ALA A 57 16.25 0.14 -8.75
C ALA A 57 15.89 1.44 -8.02
N LYS A 58 16.09 1.49 -6.69
CA LYS A 58 15.85 2.70 -5.89
C LYS A 58 16.76 3.86 -6.33
N ASN A 59 18.03 3.60 -6.63
CA ASN A 59 18.95 4.60 -7.15
C ASN A 59 18.53 5.11 -8.54
N MET A 60 18.02 4.24 -9.41
CA MET A 60 17.49 4.64 -10.72
C MET A 60 16.24 5.52 -10.57
N LEU A 61 15.29 5.14 -9.71
CA LEU A 61 14.10 5.94 -9.43
C LEU A 61 14.45 7.32 -8.86
N ALA A 62 15.42 7.40 -7.95
CA ALA A 62 15.89 8.67 -7.41
C ALA A 62 16.45 9.61 -8.48
N ARG A 63 17.14 9.06 -9.49
CA ARG A 63 17.67 9.84 -10.62
C ARG A 63 16.57 10.36 -11.55
N LEU A 64 15.53 9.57 -11.79
CA LEU A 64 14.38 9.98 -12.62
C LEU A 64 13.51 11.03 -11.92
N GLY A 65 13.39 10.95 -10.59
CA GLY A 65 12.67 11.94 -9.78
C GLY A 65 13.41 13.25 -9.55
N ALA A 66 14.71 13.32 -9.87
CA ALA A 66 15.57 14.49 -9.69
C ALA A 66 15.82 15.25 -11.02
N SER A 67 14.85 15.28 -11.92
CA SER A 67 14.91 16.15 -13.10
C SER A 67 14.57 17.59 -12.69
N PRO A 68 15.43 18.59 -12.99
CA PRO A 68 15.19 19.97 -12.62
C PRO A 68 14.00 20.50 -13.42
N THR A 69 12.92 20.83 -12.72
CA THR A 69 11.84 21.62 -13.28
C THR A 69 12.39 22.98 -13.69
N ASN A 70 12.29 23.31 -14.99
CA ASN A 70 12.32 24.69 -15.47
C ASN A 70 11.09 25.45 -14.94
#